data_AF-A0A9P6YLM8-F1
#
_entry.id   AF-A0A9P6YLM8-F1
#
_cell.length_a   1.000
_cell.length_b   1.000
_cell.length_c   1.000
_cell.angle_alpha   90.00
_cell.angle_beta   90.00
_cell.angle_gamma   90.00
#
_symmetry.space_group_name_H-M   'P 1'
#
loop_
_entity.id
_entity.type
_entity.pdbx_description
1 polymer ?
#
loop_
_entity_poly.entity_id
_entity_poly.type
_entity_poly.pdbx_seq_one_letter_code
_entity_poly.pdbx_strand_id
1 'polypeptide(L)'
;MNNQVNNGSSSTSNESVQRMVETSTAMHHSNQMAIAQSMVHRPVNTIKAYSAKQEEWKVWCREQGFEDGYTVSDKKLSFFLMEYVSKRGSKYRRNDDGTPVALGRESILAYVKAISDMCNTQKALGWNTNGVARGPLVRTIVEQSLIITDIE
;
A
#
# COMPACT_ATOMS: atom_id res chain seq x y z
N MET A 1 -61.27 16.17 19.51
CA MET A 1 -60.16 15.37 18.94
C MET A 1 -59.05 16.33 18.53
N ASN A 2 -57.89 16.31 19.19
CA ASN A 2 -56.71 17.08 18.78
C ASN A 2 -55.59 16.10 18.40
N ASN A 3 -55.30 15.98 17.10
CA ASN A 3 -54.09 15.31 16.62
C ASN A 3 -52.99 16.35 16.49
N GLN A 4 -52.07 16.38 17.46
CA GLN A 4 -50.77 17.03 17.28
C GLN A 4 -49.91 16.15 16.37
N VAL A 5 -49.62 16.68 15.18
CA VAL A 5 -48.70 16.08 14.21
C VAL A 5 -47.28 16.35 14.69
N ASN A 6 -46.58 15.28 15.08
CA ASN A 6 -45.23 15.32 15.61
C ASN A 6 -44.22 15.33 14.43
N ASN A 7 -43.90 16.51 13.91
CA ASN A 7 -42.99 16.69 12.76
C ASN A 7 -41.52 17.01 13.13
N GLY A 8 -41.16 17.03 14.42
CA GLY A 8 -39.83 17.48 14.88
C GLY A 8 -38.68 16.47 14.70
N SER A 9 -38.98 15.18 14.50
CA SER A 9 -37.97 14.12 14.55
C SER A 9 -37.34 13.76 13.20
N SER A 10 -37.96 14.14 12.07
CA SER A 10 -37.46 13.75 10.75
C SER A 10 -36.40 14.72 10.19
N SER A 11 -36.46 16.01 10.52
CA SER A 11 -35.49 17.00 9.98
C SER A 11 -34.09 16.85 10.57
N THR A 12 -34.00 16.56 11.87
CA THR A 12 -32.72 16.39 12.60
C THR A 12 -31.96 15.14 12.15
N SER A 13 -32.65 14.06 11.83
CA SER A 13 -32.03 12.85 11.25
C SER A 13 -31.49 13.11 9.85
N ASN A 14 -32.20 13.85 9.00
CA ASN A 14 -31.72 14.16 7.65
C ASN A 14 -30.50 15.09 7.66
N GLU A 15 -30.47 16.10 8.55
CA GLU A 15 -29.32 17.01 8.71
C GLU A 15 -28.06 16.29 9.25
N SER A 16 -28.23 15.31 10.13
CA SER A 16 -27.10 14.51 10.64
C SER A 16 -26.52 13.58 9.58
N VAL A 17 -27.37 12.94 8.77
CA VAL A 17 -26.93 12.14 7.62
C VAL A 17 -26.23 13.03 6.58
N GLN A 18 -26.80 14.19 6.27
CA GLN A 18 -26.23 15.15 5.33
C GLN A 18 -24.84 15.62 5.78
N ARG A 19 -24.68 16.03 7.04
CA ARG A 19 -23.38 16.42 7.60
C ARG A 19 -22.37 15.27 7.56
N MET A 20 -22.80 14.03 7.76
CA MET A 20 -21.93 12.85 7.67
C MET A 20 -21.41 12.64 6.25
N VAL A 21 -22.28 12.80 5.25
CA VAL A 21 -21.92 12.70 3.82
C VAL A 21 -20.96 13.82 3.42
N GLU A 22 -21.24 15.06 3.84
CA GLU A 22 -20.38 16.22 3.59
C GLU A 22 -18.99 16.05 4.23
N THR A 23 -18.96 15.62 5.49
CA THR A 23 -17.70 15.35 6.21
C THR A 23 -16.90 14.24 5.52
N SER A 24 -17.55 13.14 5.14
CA SER A 24 -16.93 12.04 4.42
C SER A 24 -16.35 12.49 3.08
N THR A 25 -17.10 13.31 2.34
CA THR A 25 -16.67 13.86 1.05
C THR A 25 -15.48 14.80 1.20
N ALA A 26 -15.52 15.69 2.19
CA ALA A 26 -14.42 16.61 2.48
C ALA A 26 -13.15 15.86 2.89
N MET A 27 -13.27 14.82 3.73
CA MET A 27 -12.14 13.96 4.10
C MET A 27 -11.55 13.24 2.89
N HIS A 28 -12.39 12.67 2.03
CA HIS A 28 -11.95 11.99 0.82
C HIS A 28 -11.21 12.95 -0.13
N HIS A 29 -11.75 14.15 -0.35
CA HIS A 29 -11.13 15.17 -1.18
C HIS A 29 -9.78 15.63 -0.62
N SER A 30 -9.70 15.90 0.69
CA SER A 30 -8.45 16.27 1.36
C SER A 30 -7.37 15.19 1.22
N ASN A 31 -7.75 13.92 1.40
CA ASN A 31 -6.84 12.79 1.20
C ASN A 31 -6.35 12.70 -0.24
N GLN A 32 -7.23 12.89 -1.23
CA GLN A 32 -6.85 12.90 -2.65
C GLN A 32 -5.88 14.05 -2.97
N MET A 33 -6.12 15.25 -2.44
CA MET A 33 -5.24 16.41 -2.62
C MET A 33 -3.87 16.19 -2.00
N ALA A 34 -3.80 15.62 -0.79
CA ALA A 34 -2.54 15.29 -0.15
C ALA A 34 -1.73 14.25 -0.95
N ILE A 35 -2.39 13.24 -1.53
CA ILE A 35 -1.73 12.26 -2.40
C ILE A 35 -1.21 12.94 -3.67
N ALA A 36 -2.03 13.77 -4.34
CA ALA A 36 -1.63 14.48 -5.55
C ALA A 36 -0.43 15.41 -5.30
N GLN A 37 -0.44 16.18 -4.21
CA GLN A 37 0.67 17.04 -3.81
C GLN A 37 1.95 16.24 -3.52
N SER A 38 1.83 15.06 -2.90
CA SER A 38 2.96 14.17 -2.64
C SER A 38 3.60 13.60 -3.91
N MET A 39 2.82 13.49 -5.01
CA MET A 39 3.35 13.07 -6.31
C MET A 39 4.16 14.18 -6.98
N VAL A 40 3.74 15.44 -6.85
CA VAL A 40 4.40 16.60 -7.46
C VAL A 40 5.73 16.95 -6.78
N HIS A 41 5.81 16.78 -5.45
CA HIS A 41 6.96 17.26 -4.65
C HIS A 41 8.00 16.17 -4.33
N ARG A 42 7.98 15.03 -5.02
CA ARG A 42 8.82 13.91 -4.62
C ARG A 42 10.28 14.09 -5.04
N PRO A 43 11.26 13.89 -4.14
CA PRO A 43 12.67 13.94 -4.51
C PRO A 43 13.02 12.94 -5.62
N VAL A 44 13.76 13.39 -6.64
CA VAL A 44 14.10 12.62 -7.85
C VAL A 44 14.80 11.30 -7.54
N ASN A 45 15.67 11.27 -6.52
CA ASN A 45 16.38 10.06 -6.10
C ASN A 45 15.43 9.00 -5.51
N THR A 46 14.39 9.44 -4.80
CA THR A 46 13.33 8.57 -4.27
C THR A 46 12.45 8.03 -5.40
N ILE A 47 12.17 8.85 -6.42
CA ILE A 47 11.43 8.41 -7.63
C ILE A 47 12.19 7.27 -8.31
N LYS A 48 13.49 7.46 -8.64
CA LYS A 48 14.30 6.43 -9.31
C LYS A 48 14.38 5.13 -8.50
N ALA A 49 14.60 5.23 -7.19
CA ALA A 49 14.71 4.05 -6.32
C ALA A 49 13.39 3.28 -6.16
N TYR A 50 12.25 3.97 -6.25
CA TYR A 50 10.92 3.36 -6.21
C TYR A 50 10.56 2.74 -7.56
N SER A 51 10.81 3.45 -8.67
CA SER A 51 10.50 2.96 -10.02
C SER A 51 11.11 1.59 -10.28
N ALA A 52 12.38 1.36 -9.93
CA ALA A 52 13.01 0.05 -10.14
C ALA A 52 12.29 -1.10 -9.40
N LYS A 53 11.77 -0.84 -8.19
CA LYS A 53 11.05 -1.84 -7.38
C LYS A 53 9.61 -2.03 -7.87
N GLN A 54 8.98 -0.95 -8.31
CA GLN A 54 7.64 -0.98 -8.90
C GLN A 54 7.63 -1.71 -10.25
N GLU A 55 8.64 -1.51 -11.09
CA GLU A 55 8.76 -2.25 -12.35
C GLU A 55 9.01 -3.73 -12.12
N GLU A 56 9.89 -4.08 -11.17
CA GLU A 56 10.10 -5.47 -10.79
C GLU A 56 8.79 -6.13 -10.30
N TRP A 57 8.00 -5.43 -9.49
CA TRP A 57 6.68 -5.89 -9.08
C TRP A 57 5.74 -6.13 -10.26
N LYS A 58 5.69 -5.20 -11.23
CA LYS A 58 4.82 -5.32 -12.41
C LYS A 58 5.21 -6.52 -13.27
N VAL A 59 6.52 -6.71 -13.49
CA VAL A 59 7.05 -7.87 -14.23
C VAL A 59 6.67 -9.15 -13.52
N TRP A 60 6.94 -9.25 -12.22
CA TRP A 60 6.59 -10.43 -11.45
C TRP A 60 5.07 -10.72 -11.46
N CYS A 61 4.22 -9.70 -11.30
CA CYS A 61 2.76 -9.89 -11.36
C CYS A 61 2.30 -10.42 -12.73
N ARG A 62 2.95 -9.98 -13.81
CA ARG A 62 2.68 -10.47 -15.18
C ARG A 62 3.06 -11.95 -15.30
N GLU A 63 4.21 -12.33 -14.76
CA GLU A 63 4.69 -13.72 -14.77
C GLU A 63 3.82 -14.65 -13.92
N GLN A 64 3.29 -14.16 -12.80
CA GLN A 64 2.34 -14.92 -11.97
C GLN A 64 0.95 -15.07 -12.60
N GLY A 65 0.62 -14.25 -13.61
CA GLY A 65 -0.66 -14.33 -14.31
C GLY A 65 -1.87 -13.88 -13.48
N PHE A 66 -1.70 -12.95 -12.53
CA PHE A 66 -2.83 -12.44 -11.74
C PHE A 66 -3.86 -11.73 -12.62
N GLU A 67 -5.14 -12.06 -12.44
CA GLU A 67 -6.26 -11.49 -13.21
C GLU A 67 -6.38 -9.96 -13.07
N ASP A 68 -6.14 -9.44 -11.86
CA ASP A 68 -6.13 -8.00 -11.55
C ASP A 68 -4.77 -7.33 -11.83
N GLY A 69 -3.87 -8.05 -12.52
CA GLY A 69 -2.55 -7.60 -12.92
C GLY A 69 -1.69 -7.16 -11.73
N TYR A 70 -1.11 -5.96 -11.82
CA TYR A 70 -0.21 -5.40 -10.81
C TYR A 70 -0.94 -4.64 -9.69
N THR A 71 -2.27 -4.79 -9.58
CA THR A 71 -3.05 -4.21 -8.49
C THR A 71 -2.52 -4.72 -7.14
N VAL A 72 -2.18 -3.79 -6.25
CA VAL A 72 -1.53 -4.10 -4.97
C VAL A 72 -2.57 -4.51 -3.94
N SER A 73 -2.30 -5.63 -3.26
CA SER A 73 -3.02 -6.09 -2.07
C SER A 73 -2.01 -6.59 -1.02
N ASP A 74 -2.42 -6.62 0.26
CA ASP A 74 -1.57 -7.13 1.37
C ASP A 74 -1.09 -8.56 1.10
N LYS A 75 -1.99 -9.42 0.61
CA LYS A 75 -1.68 -10.82 0.26
C LYS A 75 -0.65 -10.92 -0.86
N LYS A 76 -0.85 -10.16 -1.95
CA LYS A 76 0.06 -10.20 -3.10
C LYS A 76 1.43 -9.62 -2.74
N LEU A 77 1.47 -8.54 -1.94
CA LEU A 77 2.71 -7.95 -1.46
C LEU A 77 3.47 -8.91 -0.54
N SER A 78 2.77 -9.56 0.38
CA SER A 78 3.33 -10.61 1.23
C SER A 78 3.95 -11.74 0.41
N PHE A 79 3.21 -12.28 -0.56
CA PHE A 79 3.67 -13.35 -1.43
C PHE A 79 4.90 -12.96 -2.24
N PHE A 80 4.91 -11.78 -2.85
CA PHE A 80 6.07 -11.24 -3.57
C PHE A 80 7.33 -11.15 -2.68
N LEU A 81 7.17 -10.64 -1.45
CA LEU A 81 8.30 -10.45 -0.55
C LEU A 81 8.89 -11.79 -0.12
N MET A 82 8.06 -12.74 0.31
CA MET A 82 8.53 -14.03 0.82
C MET A 82 9.04 -14.96 -0.28
N GLU A 83 8.29 -15.10 -1.37
CA GLU A 83 8.51 -16.16 -2.33
C GLU A 83 9.40 -15.75 -3.49
N TYR A 84 9.56 -14.45 -3.73
CA TYR A 84 10.40 -13.95 -4.81
C TYR A 84 11.57 -13.11 -4.30
N VAL A 85 11.30 -12.00 -3.60
CA VAL A 85 12.34 -11.04 -3.21
C VAL A 85 13.34 -11.65 -2.23
N SER A 86 12.86 -12.34 -1.18
CA SER A 86 13.73 -12.99 -0.20
C SER A 86 14.54 -14.13 -0.79
N LYS A 87 13.92 -15.01 -1.60
CA LYS A 87 14.61 -16.16 -2.23
C LYS A 87 15.67 -15.75 -3.24
N ARG A 88 15.42 -14.69 -4.01
CA ARG A 88 16.39 -14.17 -4.98
C ARG A 88 17.60 -13.51 -4.29
N GLY A 89 17.39 -12.87 -3.14
CA GLY A 89 18.43 -12.11 -2.46
C GLY A 89 18.84 -10.82 -3.20
N SER A 90 20.03 -10.32 -2.87
CA SER A 90 20.60 -9.10 -3.44
C SER A 90 20.97 -9.27 -4.90
N LYS A 91 20.57 -8.30 -5.74
CA LYS A 91 20.97 -8.27 -7.15
C LYS A 91 22.44 -7.90 -7.36
N TYR A 92 23.05 -7.24 -6.38
CA TYR A 92 24.38 -6.62 -6.54
C TYR A 92 25.44 -7.19 -5.60
N ARG A 93 25.03 -7.74 -4.46
CA ARG A 93 25.95 -8.31 -3.49
C ARG A 93 25.96 -9.84 -3.60
N ARG A 94 27.16 -10.41 -3.62
CA ARG A 94 27.39 -11.85 -3.60
C ARG A 94 28.24 -12.20 -2.37
N ASN A 95 28.01 -13.38 -1.81
CA ASN A 95 28.91 -14.00 -0.85
C ASN A 95 30.17 -14.51 -1.57
N ASP A 96 31.18 -14.93 -0.81
CA ASP A 96 32.45 -15.46 -1.36
C ASP A 96 32.23 -16.73 -2.22
N ASP A 97 31.18 -17.49 -1.95
CA ASP A 97 30.76 -18.67 -2.72
C ASP A 97 29.98 -18.33 -4.01
N GLY A 98 29.79 -17.03 -4.31
CA GLY A 98 29.05 -16.55 -5.47
C GLY A 98 27.52 -16.52 -5.31
N THR A 99 26.98 -16.99 -4.20
CA THR A 99 25.53 -16.95 -3.93
C THR A 99 25.06 -15.51 -3.64
N PRO A 100 23.80 -15.13 -3.99
CA PRO A 100 23.28 -13.81 -3.64
C PRO A 100 23.16 -13.62 -2.13
N VAL A 101 23.66 -12.49 -1.62
CA VAL A 101 23.52 -12.13 -0.20
C VAL A 101 22.03 -11.94 0.12
N ALA A 102 21.56 -12.49 1.24
CA ALA A 102 20.19 -12.28 1.71
C ALA A 102 19.85 -10.78 1.84
N LEU A 103 18.58 -10.45 1.61
CA LEU A 103 18.10 -9.08 1.77
C LEU A 103 17.79 -8.81 3.23
N GLY A 104 18.47 -7.81 3.81
CA GLY A 104 18.16 -7.33 5.15
C GLY A 104 16.85 -6.52 5.19
N ARG A 105 16.35 -6.31 6.40
CA ARG A 105 15.10 -5.60 6.70
C ARG A 105 14.93 -4.28 5.95
N GLU A 106 15.98 -3.48 5.85
CA GLU A 106 15.93 -2.16 5.20
C GLU A 106 15.62 -2.26 3.70
N SER A 107 16.15 -3.30 3.05
CA SER A 107 15.85 -3.59 1.65
C SER A 107 14.39 -4.00 1.48
N ILE A 108 13.89 -4.86 2.37
CA ILE A 108 12.47 -5.28 2.39
C ILE A 108 11.56 -4.06 2.63
N LEU A 109 11.90 -3.20 3.59
CA LEU A 109 11.17 -1.96 3.85
C LEU A 109 11.18 -1.02 2.64
N ALA A 110 12.27 -0.97 1.87
CA ALA A 110 12.33 -0.18 0.65
C ALA A 110 11.35 -0.71 -0.42
N TYR A 111 11.16 -2.03 -0.54
CA TYR A 111 10.10 -2.61 -1.37
C TYR A 111 8.71 -2.28 -0.85
N VAL A 112 8.46 -2.46 0.45
CA VAL A 112 7.16 -2.13 1.06
C VAL A 112 6.80 -0.67 0.81
N LYS A 113 7.74 0.27 1.00
CA LYS A 113 7.52 1.70 0.75
C LYS A 113 7.20 1.98 -0.72
N ALA A 114 8.01 1.44 -1.64
CA ALA A 114 7.81 1.66 -3.08
C ALA A 114 6.50 1.07 -3.60
N ILE A 115 6.08 -0.10 -3.11
CA ILE A 115 4.85 -0.76 -3.56
C ILE A 115 3.62 -0.17 -2.84
N SER A 116 3.74 0.23 -1.57
CA SER A 116 2.67 0.97 -0.88
C SER A 116 2.41 2.32 -1.53
N ASP A 117 3.45 2.98 -2.02
CA ASP A 117 3.31 4.18 -2.81
C ASP A 117 2.54 3.96 -4.11
N MET A 118 2.89 2.92 -4.86
CA MET A 118 2.12 2.52 -6.04
C MET A 118 0.67 2.20 -5.67
N CYS A 119 0.42 1.53 -4.54
CA CYS A 119 -0.93 1.29 -4.03
C CYS A 119 -1.70 2.59 -3.75
N ASN A 120 -1.06 3.61 -3.17
CA ASN A 120 -1.69 4.91 -2.91
C ASN A 120 -2.04 5.63 -4.21
N THR A 121 -1.14 5.60 -5.20
CA THR A 121 -1.42 6.09 -6.56
C THR A 121 -2.57 5.28 -7.18
N GLN A 122 -2.58 3.96 -6.93
CA GLN A 122 -3.64 3.06 -7.33
C GLN A 122 -5.01 3.38 -6.70
N LYS A 123 -5.03 3.97 -5.52
CA LYS A 123 -6.27 4.40 -4.87
C LYS A 123 -6.72 5.76 -5.34
N ALA A 124 -5.76 6.68 -5.53
CA ALA A 124 -6.05 8.04 -5.97
C ALA A 124 -6.73 8.09 -7.35
N LEU A 125 -6.39 7.19 -8.29
CA LEU A 125 -7.10 7.11 -9.59
C LEU A 125 -8.34 6.18 -9.57
N GLY A 126 -8.78 5.67 -8.41
CA GLY A 126 -10.02 4.87 -8.27
C GLY A 126 -9.96 3.40 -8.72
N TRP A 127 -8.86 2.96 -9.31
CA TRP A 127 -8.58 1.61 -9.82
C TRP A 127 -8.31 0.51 -8.77
N ASN A 128 -7.86 0.83 -7.55
CA ASN A 128 -7.60 -0.16 -6.50
C ASN A 128 -8.52 0.03 -5.29
N THR A 129 -9.40 -0.94 -5.07
CA THR A 129 -10.35 -1.00 -3.96
C THR A 129 -9.86 -1.85 -2.78
N ASN A 130 -8.65 -2.43 -2.86
CA ASN A 130 -8.09 -3.22 -1.78
C ASN A 130 -7.76 -2.39 -0.53
N GLY A 131 -7.67 -3.07 0.61
CA GLY A 131 -7.22 -2.51 1.89
C GLY A 131 -5.80 -1.93 1.85
N VAL A 132 -5.26 -1.54 3.00
CA VAL A 132 -3.89 -0.99 3.07
C VAL A 132 -2.85 -1.99 2.54
N ALA A 133 -1.88 -1.51 1.75
CA ALA A 133 -0.81 -2.38 1.21
C ALA A 133 0.07 -2.98 2.32
N ARG A 134 0.34 -2.21 3.39
CA ARG A 134 1.05 -2.69 4.59
C ARG A 134 0.05 -3.20 5.63
N GLY A 135 -0.66 -4.26 5.29
CA GLY A 135 -1.60 -4.92 6.19
C GLY A 135 -0.90 -5.84 7.20
N PRO A 136 -1.66 -6.67 7.93
CA PRO A 136 -1.12 -7.58 8.94
C PRO A 136 -0.02 -8.50 8.40
N LEU A 137 -0.18 -9.04 7.19
CA LEU A 137 0.78 -10.01 6.63
C LEU A 137 2.12 -9.36 6.34
N VAL A 138 2.11 -8.20 5.69
CA VAL A 138 3.34 -7.44 5.39
C VAL A 138 4.03 -6.96 6.68
N ARG A 139 3.27 -6.64 7.74
CA ARG A 139 3.86 -6.31 9.05
C ARG A 139 4.62 -7.49 9.65
N THR A 140 4.03 -8.68 9.65
CA THR A 140 4.68 -9.90 10.13
C THR A 140 5.99 -10.18 9.40
N ILE A 141 6.05 -10.01 8.07
CA ILE A 141 7.30 -10.21 7.31
C ILE A 141 8.40 -9.23 7.75
N VAL A 142 8.05 -7.95 7.91
CA VAL A 142 9.00 -6.92 8.36
C VAL A 142 9.49 -7.20 9.78
N GLU A 143 8.65 -7.77 10.64
CA GLU A 143 8.98 -8.18 12.01
C GLU A 143 9.87 -9.43 12.04
N GLN A 144 9.58 -10.45 11.25
CA GLN A 144 10.44 -11.65 11.12
C GLN A 144 11.82 -11.30 10.56
N SER A 145 11.91 -10.29 9.69
CA SER A 145 13.17 -9.77 9.18
C SER A 145 14.02 -9.06 10.26
N LEU A 146 13.49 -8.80 11.46
CA LEU A 146 14.29 -8.37 12.62
C LEU A 146 14.95 -9.55 13.33
N ILE A 147 14.29 -10.71 13.37
CA ILE A 147 14.71 -11.86 14.18
C ILE A 147 15.89 -12.61 13.56
N ILE A 148 16.01 -12.60 12.23
CA ILE A 148 17.09 -13.31 11.51
C ILE A 148 18.44 -12.60 11.66
N THR A 149 18.47 -11.30 12.02
CA THR A 149 19.73 -10.54 12.21
C THR A 149 20.28 -10.55 13.64
N ASP A 150 19.55 -11.13 14.60
CA ASP A 150 19.98 -11.23 16.02
C ASP A 150 20.55 -12.63 16.36
N ILE A 151 20.78 -13.48 15.35
CA ILE A 151 21.40 -14.81 15.49
C ILE A 151 22.59 -14.94 14.52
N GLU A 152 23.57 -14.05 14.66
CA GLU A 152 24.97 -14.22 14.23
C GLU A 152 25.88 -13.56 15.27
#